data_AF-A0A7K3GM14-F1
#
_entry.id   AF-A0A7K3GM14-F1
#
_cell.length_a   1.000
_cell.length_b   1.000
_cell.length_c   1.000
_cell.angle_alpha   90.00
_cell.angle_beta   90.00
_cell.angle_gamma   90.00
#
_symmetry.space_group_name_H-M   'P 1'
#
loop_
_entity.id
_entity.type
_entity.pdbx_description
1 polymer ?
#
loop_
_entity_poly.entity_id
_entity_poly.type
_entity_poly.pdbx_seq_one_letter_code
_entity_poly.pdbx_strand_id
1 'polypeptide(L)'
;AGLAVLGDAYRWIGLQRDADGTAYLVHRFAESVAQAERDADRPRPAPRGRALLRVETVAGARCRFSYDLGDGPQPTGRDFAATPWGWVGALLGLFALAPAGQGHAGAATFTRFRVGPHPPTD
;
A
#
# COMPACT_ATOMS: atom_id res chain seq x y z
N ALA A 1 2.99 1.79 7.59
CA ALA A 1 2.97 3.04 6.81
C ALA A 1 3.04 2.69 5.33
N GLY A 2 2.31 3.37 4.46
CA GLY A 2 2.22 2.94 3.07
C GLY A 2 1.42 3.84 2.15
N LEU A 3 1.16 3.30 0.96
CA LEU A 3 0.35 3.87 -0.11
C LEU A 3 -0.92 3.02 -0.25
N ALA A 4 -2.08 3.65 -0.14
CA ALA A 4 -3.39 3.02 -0.11
C ALA A 4 -4.28 3.50 -1.25
N VAL A 5 -5.05 2.57 -1.82
CA VAL A 5 -6.29 2.87 -2.56
C VAL A 5 -7.45 2.59 -1.61
N LEU A 6 -8.21 3.63 -1.27
CA LEU A 6 -9.26 3.63 -0.28
C LEU A 6 -10.62 3.80 -0.96
N GLY A 7 -11.57 2.95 -0.58
CA GLY A 7 -12.96 2.97 -1.01
C GLY A 7 -13.79 2.21 0.01
N ASP A 8 -14.96 1.73 -0.40
CA ASP A 8 -15.72 0.76 0.40
C ASP A 8 -14.88 -0.48 0.71
N ALA A 9 -14.01 -0.92 -0.21
CA ALA A 9 -12.91 -1.83 0.07
C ALA A 9 -11.61 -1.06 -0.08
N TYR A 10 -10.56 -1.47 0.64
CA TYR A 10 -9.25 -0.85 0.49
C TYR A 10 -8.14 -1.87 0.29
N ARG A 11 -7.08 -1.41 -0.36
CA ARG A 11 -5.83 -2.15 -0.55
C ARG A 11 -4.65 -1.22 -0.43
N TRP A 12 -3.61 -1.67 0.24
CA TRP A 12 -2.41 -0.88 0.44
C TRP A 12 -1.16 -1.72 0.44
N ILE A 13 -0.06 -1.08 0.06
CA ILE A 13 1.30 -1.63 0.10
C ILE A 13 2.16 -0.70 0.95
N GLY A 14 3.06 -1.26 1.76
CA GLY A 14 3.88 -0.43 2.62
C GLY A 14 4.85 -1.20 3.49
N LEU A 15 5.45 -0.47 4.42
CA LEU A 15 6.35 -1.02 5.43
C LEU A 15 5.63 -1.17 6.76
N GLN A 16 5.78 -2.36 7.34
CA GLN A 16 5.42 -2.68 8.72
C GLN A 16 6.68 -3.02 9.49
N ARG A 17 6.75 -2.59 10.75
CA ARG A 17 7.75 -3.11 11.71
C ARG A 17 7.04 -4.01 12.70
N ASP A 18 7.64 -5.16 12.97
CA ASP A 18 7.20 -6.03 14.05
C ASP A 18 7.77 -5.57 15.40
N ALA A 19 7.39 -6.25 16.47
CA ALA A 19 7.74 -5.87 17.84
C ALA A 19 9.27 -5.86 18.11
N ASP A 20 10.02 -6.67 17.38
CA ASP A 20 11.49 -6.72 17.41
C ASP A 20 12.16 -5.61 16.58
N GLY A 21 11.36 -4.75 15.92
CA GLY A 21 11.82 -3.68 15.05
C GLY A 21 12.12 -4.11 13.61
N THR A 22 12.04 -5.41 13.31
CA THR A 22 12.29 -5.96 11.97
C THR A 22 11.28 -5.39 10.99
N ALA A 23 11.77 -4.82 9.88
CA ALA A 23 10.94 -4.21 8.87
C ALA A 23 10.61 -5.19 7.74
N TYR A 24 9.34 -5.24 7.38
CA TYR A 24 8.81 -6.02 6.27
C TYR A 24 8.05 -5.10 5.31
N LEU A 25 8.20 -5.38 4.03
CA LEU A 25 7.22 -4.96 3.04
C LEU A 25 6.00 -5.87 3.16
N VAL A 26 4.83 -5.25 3.36
CA VAL A 26 3.54 -5.93 3.41
C VAL A 26 2.61 -5.35 2.35
N HIS A 27 1.71 -6.19 1.87
CA HIS A 27 0.65 -5.84 0.95
C HIS A 27 -0.63 -6.39 1.53
N ARG A 28 -1.59 -5.53 1.86
CA ARG A 28 -2.81 -5.91 2.57
C ARG A 28 -4.06 -5.31 1.97
N PHE A 29 -5.18 -5.95 2.27
CA PHE A 29 -6.49 -5.50 1.86
C PHE A 29 -7.53 -5.81 2.92
N ALA A 30 -8.61 -5.05 2.89
CA ALA A 30 -9.85 -5.38 3.58
C ALA A 30 -11.03 -5.09 2.66
N GLU A 31 -12.01 -5.98 2.71
CA GLU A 31 -13.32 -5.79 2.08
C GLU A 31 -14.23 -5.00 3.03
N SER A 32 -15.32 -4.42 2.53
CA SER A 32 -16.16 -3.45 3.24
C SER A 32 -16.70 -3.91 4.59
N VAL A 33 -16.88 -5.22 4.76
CA VAL A 33 -17.41 -5.84 5.99
C VAL A 33 -16.36 -6.68 6.72
N ALA A 34 -15.10 -6.61 6.32
CA ALA A 34 -14.03 -7.38 6.93
C ALA A 34 -13.67 -6.81 8.31
N GLN A 35 -13.58 -7.70 9.30
CA GLN A 35 -13.19 -7.33 10.67
C GLN A 35 -11.69 -7.07 10.82
N ALA A 36 -10.89 -7.60 9.90
CA ALA A 36 -9.43 -7.47 9.91
C ALA A 36 -8.87 -7.47 8.49
N GLU A 37 -7.68 -6.87 8.34
CA GLU A 37 -6.91 -6.95 7.12
C GLU A 37 -6.42 -8.38 6.84
N ARG A 38 -6.28 -8.70 5.56
CA ARG A 38 -5.63 -9.92 5.10
C ARG A 38 -4.42 -9.58 4.24
N ASP A 39 -3.44 -10.47 4.24
CA ASP A 39 -2.31 -10.37 3.33
C ASP A 39 -2.76 -10.63 1.89
N ALA A 40 -2.41 -9.69 1.04
CA ALA A 40 -2.72 -9.65 -0.38
C ALA A 40 -1.60 -10.32 -1.22
N ASP A 41 -0.44 -10.53 -0.60
CA ASP A 41 0.73 -11.25 -1.07
C ASP A 41 1.64 -11.57 0.14
N ARG A 42 2.61 -12.47 0.00
CA ARG A 42 3.54 -12.83 1.08
C ARG A 42 4.38 -11.62 1.53
N PRO A 43 4.50 -11.36 2.84
CA PRO A 43 5.43 -10.37 3.38
C PRO A 43 6.87 -10.65 2.97
N ARG A 44 7.65 -9.58 2.75
CA ARG A 44 9.06 -9.68 2.32
C ARG A 44 9.97 -8.89 3.25
N PRO A 45 11.16 -9.41 3.61
CA PRO A 45 12.12 -8.66 4.40
C PRO A 45 12.48 -7.33 3.72
N ALA A 46 12.46 -6.25 4.48
CA ALA A 46 12.85 -4.91 4.02
C ALA A 46 13.89 -4.32 5.00
N PRO A 47 15.10 -4.90 5.09
CA PRO A 47 16.06 -4.59 6.16
C PRO A 47 16.51 -3.12 6.17
N ARG A 48 16.48 -2.45 5.01
CA ARG A 48 16.81 -1.02 4.91
C ARG A 48 15.69 -0.10 5.42
N GLY A 49 14.51 -0.63 5.74
CA GLY A 49 13.34 0.15 6.15
C GLY A 49 12.91 1.19 5.11
N ARG A 50 13.17 0.92 3.82
CA ARG A 50 12.92 1.82 2.69
C ARG A 50 12.33 1.04 1.52
N ALA A 51 11.33 1.62 0.87
CA ALA A 51 10.74 1.10 -0.35
C ALA A 51 10.30 2.25 -1.26
N LEU A 52 10.35 2.04 -2.57
CA LEU A 52 9.51 2.79 -3.51
C LEU A 52 8.22 2.01 -3.69
N LEU A 53 7.08 2.71 -3.67
CA LEU A 53 5.75 2.11 -3.78
C LEU A 53 5.04 2.74 -4.97
N ARG A 54 4.33 1.92 -5.75
CA ARG A 54 3.59 2.38 -6.93
C ARG A 54 2.24 1.71 -7.00
N VAL A 55 1.24 2.50 -7.38
CA VAL A 55 -0.05 2.03 -7.88
C VAL A 55 -0.19 2.49 -9.32
N GLU A 56 -0.61 1.57 -10.19
CA GLU A 56 -1.01 1.86 -11.55
C GLU A 56 -2.49 1.57 -11.70
N THR A 57 -3.24 2.54 -12.22
CA THR A 57 -4.66 2.39 -12.56
C THR A 57 -4.80 2.04 -14.03
N VAL A 58 -5.42 0.89 -14.32
CA VAL A 58 -5.74 0.44 -15.67
C VAL A 58 -7.25 0.46 -15.90
N ALA A 59 -7.68 0.12 -17.12
CA ALA A 59 -9.09 0.11 -17.50
C ALA A 59 -9.98 -0.65 -16.49
N GLY A 60 -11.20 -0.14 -16.26
CA GLY A 60 -12.15 -0.72 -15.31
C GLY A 60 -11.84 -0.44 -13.83
N ALA A 61 -11.18 0.68 -13.53
CA ALA A 61 -10.79 1.07 -12.16
C ALA A 61 -9.95 0.00 -11.44
N ARG A 62 -9.13 -0.74 -12.20
CA ARG A 62 -8.28 -1.80 -11.67
C ARG A 62 -6.94 -1.21 -11.26
N CYS A 63 -6.48 -1.56 -10.07
CA CYS A 63 -5.23 -1.10 -9.49
C CYS A 63 -4.21 -2.24 -9.41
N ARG A 64 -3.03 -1.99 -9.97
CA ARG A 64 -1.85 -2.86 -9.88
C ARG A 64 -0.84 -2.25 -8.94
N PHE A 65 -0.37 -3.04 -7.98
CA PHE A 65 0.59 -2.60 -6.99
C PHE A 65 1.98 -3.15 -7.32
N SER A 66 2.99 -2.31 -7.16
CA SER A 66 4.40 -2.71 -7.26
C SER A 66 5.24 -1.99 -6.22
N TYR A 67 6.40 -2.56 -5.93
CA TYR A 67 7.38 -2.00 -5.00
C TYR A 67 8.80 -2.14 -5.55
N ASP A 68 9.74 -1.40 -4.96
CA ASP A 68 11.17 -1.59 -5.17
C ASP A 68 11.90 -1.46 -3.82
N LEU A 69 12.63 -2.50 -3.42
CA LEU A 69 13.45 -2.52 -2.20
C LEU A 69 14.93 -2.16 -2.46
N GLY A 70 15.30 -1.91 -3.72
CA GLY A 70 16.63 -1.57 -4.21
C GLY A 70 17.12 -2.46 -5.37
N ASP A 71 16.32 -3.44 -5.79
CA ASP A 71 16.67 -4.42 -6.83
C ASP A 71 15.82 -4.26 -8.10
N GLY A 72 15.08 -3.15 -8.20
CA GLY A 72 14.19 -2.83 -9.30
C GLY A 72 12.71 -3.06 -8.97
N PRO A 73 11.80 -2.56 -9.81
CA PRO A 73 10.36 -2.66 -9.59
C PRO A 73 9.86 -4.10 -9.69
N GLN A 74 9.11 -4.53 -8.69
CA GLN A 74 8.52 -5.87 -8.55
C GLN A 74 7.00 -5.74 -8.40
N PRO A 75 6.18 -6.44 -9.23
CA PRO A 75 4.74 -6.48 -9.02
C PRO A 75 4.39 -7.28 -7.76
N THR A 76 3.21 -7.03 -7.19
CA THR A 76 2.73 -7.79 -6.03
C THR A 76 1.22 -7.98 -6.02
N GLY A 77 0.80 -9.14 -5.54
CA GLY A 77 -0.61 -9.51 -5.41
C GLY A 77 -1.32 -9.58 -6.76
N ARG A 78 -2.65 -9.58 -6.70
CA ARG A 78 -3.53 -9.54 -7.87
C ARG A 78 -4.10 -8.14 -8.05
N ASP A 79 -4.56 -7.84 -9.26
CA ASP A 79 -5.31 -6.63 -9.58
C ASP A 79 -6.48 -6.42 -8.59
N PHE A 80 -6.63 -5.19 -8.10
CA PHE A 80 -7.68 -4.78 -7.18
C PHE A 80 -8.70 -3.89 -7.90
N ALA A 81 -10.00 -4.18 -7.78
CA ALA A 81 -11.03 -3.25 -8.27
C ALA A 81 -11.23 -2.18 -7.21
N ALA A 82 -10.86 -0.95 -7.52
CA ALA A 82 -11.16 0.18 -6.66
C ALA A 82 -12.68 0.42 -6.68
N THR A 83 -13.29 0.44 -5.49
CA THR A 83 -14.71 0.78 -5.34
C THR A 83 -14.84 2.23 -4.85
N PRO A 84 -15.88 2.96 -5.29
CA PRO A 84 -16.17 4.27 -4.72
C PRO A 84 -16.54 4.17 -3.23
N TRP A 85 -16.54 5.31 -2.53
CA TRP A 85 -17.01 5.43 -1.15
C TRP A 85 -18.08 6.51 -1.07
N GLY A 86 -19.34 6.09 -1.01
CA GLY A 86 -20.49 6.99 -1.06
C GLY A 86 -20.49 7.86 -2.32
N TRP A 87 -20.47 9.18 -2.14
CA TRP A 87 -20.45 10.17 -3.22
C TRP A 87 -19.03 10.55 -3.69
N VAL A 88 -18.01 9.93 -3.12
CA VAL A 88 -16.61 10.12 -3.51
C VAL A 88 -16.14 8.90 -4.31
N GLY A 89 -15.28 9.13 -5.31
CA GLY A 89 -14.54 8.06 -5.96
C GLY A 89 -13.54 7.38 -5.03
N ALA A 90 -12.84 6.37 -5.52
CA ALA A 90 -11.72 5.81 -4.77
C ALA A 90 -10.62 6.86 -4.57
N LEU A 91 -10.04 6.89 -3.36
CA LEU A 91 -9.00 7.84 -2.96
C LEU A 91 -7.63 7.16 -2.95
N LEU A 92 -6.61 7.88 -3.39
CA LEU A 92 -5.21 7.50 -3.22
C LEU A 92 -4.64 8.25 -2.01
N GLY A 93 -4.02 7.54 -1.07
CA GLY A 93 -3.53 8.14 0.17
C GLY A 93 -2.20 7.58 0.66
N LEU A 94 -1.41 8.42 1.32
CA LEU A 94 -0.25 8.03 2.12
C LEU A 94 -0.66 7.98 3.59
N PHE A 95 -0.17 7.00 4.34
CA PHE A 95 -0.51 6.87 5.76
C PHE A 95 0.66 6.36 6.60
N ALA A 96 0.62 6.68 7.90
CA ALA A 96 1.46 6.08 8.92
C ALA A 96 0.61 5.80 10.17
N LEU A 97 0.66 4.56 10.66
CA LEU A 97 -0.11 4.10 11.81
C LEU A 97 0.84 3.45 12.81
N ALA A 98 0.51 3.56 14.09
CA ALA A 98 1.14 2.83 15.18
C ALA A 98 0.10 1.88 15.81
N PRO A 99 0.53 0.77 16.43
CA PRO A 99 -0.37 -0.05 17.24
C PRO A 99 -1.06 0.78 18.34
N ALA A 100 -2.30 0.43 18.69
CA ALA A 100 -3.02 1.07 19.78
C ALA A 100 -2.29 0.84 21.12
N GLY A 101 -2.04 1.90 21.89
CA GLY A 101 -1.32 1.83 23.17
C GLY A 101 -0.70 3.17 23.57
N GLN A 102 -0.03 3.21 24.73
CA GLN A 102 0.52 4.43 25.36
C GLN A 102 1.98 4.76 24.94
N GLY A 103 2.52 4.05 23.94
CA GLY A 103 3.90 4.25 23.48
C GLY A 103 4.04 5.44 22.52
N HIS A 104 5.29 5.88 22.30
CA HIS A 104 5.58 6.88 21.27
C HIS A 104 5.22 6.34 19.89
N ALA A 105 4.37 7.08 19.16
CA ALA A 105 4.12 6.81 17.75
C ALA A 105 5.43 7.04 16.96
N GLY A 106 5.88 6.02 16.23
CA GLY A 106 6.98 6.17 15.29
C GLY A 106 6.61 7.09 14.11
N ALA A 107 7.60 7.46 13.29
CA ALA A 107 7.38 8.28 12.10
C ALA A 107 7.72 7.52 10.81
N ALA A 108 7.05 7.89 9.71
CA ALA A 108 7.41 7.49 8.35
C ALA A 108 7.72 8.74 7.53
N THR A 109 8.84 8.70 6.78
CA THR A 109 9.23 9.82 5.92
C THR A 109 8.92 9.48 4.46
N PHE A 110 8.09 10.31 3.82
CA PHE A 110 7.81 10.23 2.40
C PHE A 110 8.64 11.29 1.67
N THR A 111 9.68 10.85 0.96
CA THR A 111 10.63 11.78 0.31
C THR A 111 10.10 12.33 -1.01
N ARG A 112 9.12 11.66 -1.62
CA ARG A 112 8.66 11.96 -2.97
C ARG A 112 7.29 11.38 -3.26
N PHE A 113 6.41 12.18 -3.83
CA PHE A 113 5.11 11.75 -4.34
C PHE A 113 4.92 12.29 -5.76
N ARG A 114 4.62 11.42 -6.71
CA ARG A 114 4.34 11.77 -8.11
C ARG A 114 3.04 11.12 -8.53
N VAL A 115 2.20 11.89 -9.19
CA VAL A 115 1.04 11.41 -9.94
C VAL A 115 1.22 11.87 -11.38
N GLY A 116 0.96 10.97 -12.33
CA GLY A 116 1.10 11.25 -13.74
C GLY A 116 0.39 10.19 -14.56
N PRO A 117 0.17 10.46 -15.86
CA PRO A 117 -0.42 9.47 -16.74
C PRO A 117 0.44 8.20 -16.75
N HIS A 118 -0.23 7.05 -16.83
CA HIS A 118 0.48 5.83 -17.18
C HIS A 118 0.92 5.96 -18.64
N PRO A 119 2.24 5.87 -18.96
CA PRO A 119 2.67 5.88 -20.35
C PRO A 119 2.00 4.71 -21.08
N PRO A 120 1.51 4.91 -22.32
CA PRO A 120 0.98 3.81 -23.11
C PRO A 120 2.05 2.73 -23.24
N THR A 121 1.61 1.48 -23.16
CA THR A 121 2.43 0.33 -23.55
C THR A 121 2.37 0.28 -25.08
N ASP A 122 3.52 0.48 -25.75
CA ASP A 122 3.68 0.22 -27.19
C ASP A 122 3.51 -1.27 -27.51
#